data_AF-A0AAW3MGJ7-F1
#
_entry.id   AF-A0AAW3MGJ7-F1
#
_cell.length_a   1.000
_cell.length_b   1.000
_cell.length_c   1.000
_cell.angle_alpha   90.00
_cell.angle_beta   90.00
_cell.angle_gamma   90.00
#
_symmetry.space_group_name_H-M   'P 1'
#
loop_
_entity.id
_entity.type
_entity.pdbx_description
1 polymer ?
#
loop_
_entity_poly.entity_id
_entity_poly.type
_entity_poly.pdbx_seq_one_letter_code
_entity_poly.pdbx_strand_id
1 'polypeptide(L)'
;MALLGGIISFGGALPVAAEVTLPLTGSFGLSGQFQIVKGQERVWEWSSYQQLSLIDLQSGERIQSLSGRESSIEGFDVSDDQTQRVVIKQGVLHVYNAFGTKVQEVSEIVDKEDKITKFVDVQFIPNTHTVVLLSKNGGHCKLLSYDLDTEQLISSRGTSPYGQLLTARDHVAVVYSSAVYLYTTDLTYTGVIHAREEDGIEAFDMNDEGLLVIGERGVPQPDVYDLNHGLEKTQANEQFVMGSDVSYSDIAIDESGTFIAVTSSGSDRPFSLFERETGRRIHTSLDHNQDFSYQSGVELSNKARSIIVEGSNQTNIYSGKTLSTRPIAIQIPKARQRIDRGASETLALEVTRADGKTSLVKAGVTWETDHPEAVFIQSGKLHGEVEGDYTLTATYEGFRATVTGKVSPPKLSSLKDIPWLERHRQSLLDYQSFEGLPVLSSSYSKLKGTKGKMIIPKEKVNMNGKWKGSVLASRYLRPLEHQPNRIELLTMLPALEQRSISKKEIQSVFGKPVTSTTYAPSISHQFSKSDKTFAKYTIKRVDRYRLNDLSVETYFDKKDTVRFITVSKQSSKKGNKKISS
;
A
#
# COMPACT_ATOMS: atom_id res chain seq x y z
N MET A 1 28.21 -37.58 22.69
CA MET A 1 28.64 -36.22 23.07
C MET A 1 27.48 -35.28 22.79
N ALA A 2 26.83 -34.80 23.84
CA ALA A 2 25.75 -33.82 23.75
C ALA A 2 26.38 -32.42 23.88
N LEU A 3 26.14 -31.55 22.90
CA LEU A 3 26.35 -30.11 23.06
C LEU A 3 24.98 -29.47 23.31
N LEU A 4 24.72 -29.11 24.57
CA LEU A 4 23.73 -28.11 24.92
C LEU A 4 24.25 -26.74 24.46
N GLY A 5 23.63 -26.17 23.43
CA GLY A 5 23.77 -24.76 23.09
C GLY A 5 22.67 -23.97 23.81
N GLY A 6 23.06 -23.23 24.85
CA GLY A 6 22.16 -22.37 25.61
C GLY A 6 21.56 -21.27 24.74
N ILE A 7 20.25 -21.11 24.84
CA ILE A 7 19.53 -19.95 24.32
C ILE A 7 19.82 -18.80 25.28
N ILE A 8 20.66 -17.85 24.86
CA ILE A 8 20.75 -16.54 25.50
C ILE A 8 19.55 -15.74 24.99
N SER A 9 18.54 -15.55 25.85
CA SER A 9 17.45 -14.62 25.57
C SER A 9 17.94 -13.19 25.83
N PHE A 10 18.29 -12.46 24.78
CA PHE A 10 18.34 -11.00 24.86
C PHE A 10 16.91 -10.48 24.80
N GLY A 11 16.39 -10.04 25.95
CA GLY A 11 15.12 -9.33 26.07
C GLY A 11 15.26 -7.88 25.61
N GLY A 12 15.45 -7.69 24.31
CA GLY A 12 15.16 -6.42 23.64
C GLY A 12 13.98 -6.66 22.71
N ALA A 13 12.98 -5.78 22.73
CA ALA A 13 11.94 -5.78 21.70
C ALA A 13 12.64 -5.72 20.34
N LEU A 14 12.48 -6.77 19.53
CA LEU A 14 13.01 -6.77 18.17
C LEU A 14 12.32 -5.62 17.41
N PRO A 15 13.06 -4.82 16.62
CA PRO A 15 12.46 -3.76 15.83
C PRO A 15 11.34 -4.36 14.98
N VAL A 16 10.18 -3.72 14.97
CA VAL A 16 9.08 -4.10 14.08
C VAL A 16 9.64 -3.99 12.66
N ALA A 17 9.32 -4.96 11.79
CA ALA A 17 9.86 -5.00 10.42
C ALA A 17 9.59 -3.73 9.59
N ALA A 18 8.76 -2.81 10.08
CA ALA A 18 8.32 -1.56 9.47
C ALA A 18 8.99 -0.28 10.03
N GLU A 19 9.95 -0.42 10.94
CA GLU A 19 10.51 0.74 11.66
C GLU A 19 11.19 1.75 10.72
N VAL A 20 10.82 3.02 10.84
CA VAL A 20 11.46 4.13 10.15
C VAL A 20 12.64 4.65 10.98
N THR A 21 13.86 4.53 10.47
CA THR A 21 15.02 5.14 11.11
C THR A 21 14.97 6.66 10.98
N LEU A 22 15.11 7.35 12.11
CA LEU A 22 15.18 8.80 12.24
C LEU A 22 16.61 9.19 12.65
N PRO A 23 17.48 9.62 11.72
CA PRO A 23 18.87 9.95 12.05
C PRO A 23 18.96 11.20 12.93
N LEU A 24 19.80 11.17 13.97
CA LEU A 24 20.18 12.36 14.73
C LEU A 24 21.02 13.29 13.82
N THR A 25 20.58 14.53 13.65
CA THR A 25 21.26 15.54 12.81
C THR A 25 21.89 16.68 13.60
N GLY A 26 21.46 16.90 14.84
CA GLY A 26 22.03 17.92 15.70
C GLY A 26 21.51 17.83 17.13
N SER A 27 22.02 18.68 17.99
CA SER A 27 21.53 18.84 19.37
C SER A 27 21.90 20.23 19.91
N PHE A 28 21.19 20.66 20.95
CA PHE A 28 21.47 21.89 21.68
C PHE A 28 21.30 21.68 23.19
N GLY A 29 21.81 22.63 23.99
CA GLY A 29 21.98 22.47 25.43
C GLY A 29 20.68 22.25 26.19
N LEU A 30 20.77 21.52 27.30
CA LEU A 30 19.63 21.25 28.18
C LEU A 30 19.06 22.47 28.88
N SER A 31 17.80 22.28 29.27
CA SER A 31 17.14 22.85 30.45
C SER A 31 16.55 24.22 30.24
N GLY A 32 15.60 24.28 29.32
CA GLY A 32 14.78 25.43 29.08
C GLY A 32 13.52 25.06 28.32
N GLN A 33 12.83 26.06 27.81
CA GLN A 33 11.72 25.88 26.90
C GLN A 33 12.24 26.06 25.47
N PHE A 34 11.58 25.42 24.52
CA PHE A 34 11.81 25.65 23.10
C PHE A 34 10.47 25.72 22.39
N GLN A 35 10.44 26.45 21.29
CA GLN A 35 9.26 26.62 20.46
C GLN A 35 9.70 26.68 19.01
N ILE A 36 9.07 25.86 18.17
CA ILE A 36 9.38 25.89 16.75
C ILE A 36 8.78 27.14 16.09
N VAL A 37 9.50 27.70 15.11
CA VAL A 37 8.90 28.70 14.23
C VAL A 37 7.98 27.96 13.26
N LYS A 38 6.67 28.13 13.43
CA LYS A 38 5.64 27.43 12.65
C LYS A 38 5.93 27.52 11.15
N GLY A 39 5.81 26.38 10.47
CA GLY A 39 6.07 26.27 9.03
C GLY A 39 7.55 26.25 8.61
N GLN A 40 8.51 26.38 9.53
CA GLN A 40 9.94 26.57 9.21
C GLN A 40 10.88 25.54 9.84
N GLU A 41 12.13 25.54 9.39
CA GLU A 41 13.22 24.69 9.91
C GLU A 41 14.05 25.44 10.95
N ARG A 42 13.38 26.08 11.92
CA ARG A 42 14.01 26.91 12.95
C ARG A 42 13.30 26.74 14.27
N VAL A 43 14.05 26.80 15.36
CA VAL A 43 13.52 26.68 16.73
C VAL A 43 14.13 27.78 17.61
N TRP A 44 13.30 28.38 18.45
CA TRP A 44 13.78 29.23 19.53
C TRP A 44 13.97 28.39 20.79
N GLU A 45 15.07 28.62 21.50
CA GLU A 45 15.36 28.04 22.81
C GLU A 45 15.57 29.16 23.84
N TRP A 46 15.18 28.91 25.09
CA TRP A 46 15.53 29.79 26.22
C TRP A 46 15.48 29.05 27.54
N SER A 47 16.25 29.53 28.51
CA SER A 47 16.18 29.05 29.88
C SER A 47 16.38 30.17 30.89
N SER A 48 16.23 29.86 32.18
CA SER A 48 16.60 30.77 33.26
C SER A 48 18.09 31.16 33.27
N TYR A 49 18.94 30.42 32.55
CA TYR A 49 20.39 30.60 32.52
C TYR A 49 20.94 31.01 31.15
N GLN A 50 20.15 30.94 30.08
CA GLN A 50 20.58 31.19 28.70
C GLN A 50 19.76 32.30 28.04
N GLN A 51 20.35 32.94 27.03
CA GLN A 51 19.66 33.94 26.24
C GLN A 51 18.68 33.26 25.30
N LEU A 52 17.52 33.88 25.09
CA LEU A 52 16.60 33.46 24.04
C LEU A 52 17.33 33.47 22.69
N SER A 53 17.45 32.31 22.06
CA SER A 53 18.30 32.08 20.90
C SER A 53 17.59 31.29 19.81
N LEU A 54 17.85 31.65 18.56
CA LEU A 54 17.29 30.99 17.39
C LEU A 54 18.31 30.02 16.82
N ILE A 55 17.87 28.79 16.56
CA ILE A 55 18.68 27.70 16.01
C ILE A 55 18.10 27.31 14.65
N ASP A 56 19.00 27.09 13.69
CA ASP A 56 18.66 26.45 12.41
C ASP A 56 18.61 24.92 12.59
N LEU A 57 17.50 24.29 12.24
CA LEU A 57 17.31 22.84 12.44
C LEU A 57 18.08 21.99 11.43
N GLN A 58 18.52 22.56 10.31
CA GLN A 58 19.28 21.82 9.31
C GLN A 58 20.75 21.71 9.68
N SER A 59 21.34 22.78 10.22
CA SER A 59 22.74 22.80 10.66
C SER A 59 22.94 22.56 12.15
N GLY A 60 21.91 22.79 12.98
CA GLY A 60 22.02 22.84 14.44
C GLY A 60 22.74 24.09 14.95
N GLU A 61 23.03 25.07 14.07
CA GLU A 61 23.77 26.27 14.44
C GLU A 61 22.86 27.34 15.03
N ARG A 62 23.36 28.02 16.07
CA ARG A 62 22.71 29.21 16.62
C ARG A 62 22.89 30.39 15.66
N ILE A 63 21.79 30.91 15.14
CA ILE A 63 21.77 31.99 14.14
C ILE A 63 21.51 33.38 14.74
N GLN A 64 20.86 33.45 15.91
CA GLN A 64 20.57 34.72 16.59
C GLN A 64 20.45 34.50 18.10
N SER A 65 20.76 35.54 18.89
CA SER A 65 20.42 35.62 20.31
C SER A 65 19.89 37.02 20.63
N LEU A 66 18.82 37.10 21.43
CA LEU A 66 18.33 38.37 21.94
C LEU A 66 19.22 38.88 23.09
N SER A 67 19.32 40.21 23.19
CA SER A 67 20.14 40.86 24.22
C SER A 67 19.46 40.82 25.59
N GLY A 68 20.15 40.24 26.58
CA GLY A 68 19.70 40.21 27.98
C GLY A 68 19.86 38.83 28.59
N ARG A 69 19.96 38.74 29.92
CA ARG A 69 19.67 37.48 30.61
C ARG A 69 18.18 37.52 30.89
N GLU A 70 17.45 36.58 30.31
CA GLU A 70 16.00 36.54 30.47
C GLU A 70 15.69 35.82 31.79
N SER A 71 15.62 36.59 32.88
CA SER A 71 15.13 36.07 34.14
C SER A 71 13.62 35.89 34.04
N SER A 72 13.16 34.64 33.91
CA SER A 72 11.75 34.24 33.83
C SER A 72 10.98 34.88 32.66
N ILE A 73 10.95 34.18 31.52
CA ILE A 73 10.03 34.49 30.42
C ILE A 73 8.65 33.94 30.80
N GLU A 74 7.64 34.80 30.81
CA GLU A 74 6.25 34.43 31.13
C GLU A 74 5.49 34.03 29.85
N GLY A 75 5.80 34.67 28.72
CA GLY A 75 5.26 34.34 27.41
C GLY A 75 6.23 34.73 26.30
N PHE A 76 6.24 33.98 25.21
CA PHE A 76 7.09 34.21 24.06
C PHE A 76 6.37 33.75 22.80
N ASP A 77 6.50 34.53 21.73
CA ASP A 77 6.07 34.09 20.41
C ASP A 77 6.74 34.90 19.27
N VAL A 78 6.63 34.41 18.04
CA VAL A 78 7.23 34.99 16.84
C VAL A 78 6.22 35.07 15.70
N SER A 79 6.18 36.21 15.01
CA SER A 79 5.31 36.36 13.84
C SER A 79 5.74 35.44 12.70
N ASP A 80 4.79 34.94 11.90
CA ASP A 80 5.07 34.00 10.80
C ASP A 80 6.08 34.54 9.77
N ASP A 81 6.02 35.86 9.53
CA ASP A 81 6.94 36.58 8.65
C ASP A 81 8.32 36.84 9.29
N GLN A 82 8.48 36.49 10.57
CA GLN A 82 9.66 36.71 11.40
C GLN A 82 10.13 38.15 11.43
N THR A 83 9.26 39.14 11.25
CA THR A 83 9.62 40.54 11.41
C THR A 83 9.53 40.99 12.86
N GLN A 84 8.72 40.32 13.68
CA GLN A 84 8.51 40.64 15.10
C GLN A 84 8.66 39.41 16.01
N ARG A 85 9.14 39.63 17.23
CA ARG A 85 9.10 38.67 18.34
C ARG A 85 8.56 39.38 19.56
N VAL A 86 7.76 38.69 20.34
CA VAL A 86 7.21 39.19 21.59
C VAL A 86 7.75 38.39 22.75
N VAL A 87 8.08 39.09 23.83
CA VAL A 87 8.53 38.50 25.09
C VAL A 87 7.79 39.19 26.22
N ILE A 88 7.07 38.43 27.04
CA ILE A 88 6.58 38.92 28.32
C ILE A 88 7.59 38.57 29.42
N LYS A 89 8.01 39.60 30.16
CA LYS A 89 8.78 39.43 31.39
C LYS A 89 8.35 40.44 32.43
N GLN A 90 8.27 39.98 33.68
CA GLN A 90 7.85 40.81 34.81
C GLN A 90 6.49 41.49 34.57
N GLY A 91 5.59 40.84 33.83
CA GLY A 91 4.28 41.37 33.47
C GLY A 91 4.25 42.38 32.32
N VAL A 92 5.38 42.66 31.66
CA VAL A 92 5.52 43.67 30.60
C VAL A 92 5.79 42.99 29.25
N LEU A 93 5.10 43.44 28.20
CA LEU A 93 5.31 42.99 26.83
C LEU A 93 6.44 43.77 26.17
N HIS A 94 7.44 43.08 25.66
CA HIS A 94 8.54 43.65 24.87
C HIS A 94 8.49 43.12 23.44
N VAL A 95 8.60 44.01 22.47
CA VAL A 95 8.59 43.67 21.05
C VAL A 95 9.98 43.89 20.47
N TYR A 96 10.50 42.89 19.77
CA TYR A 96 11.78 42.91 19.10
C TYR A 96 11.60 42.73 17.60
N ASN A 97 12.40 43.44 16.80
CA ASN A 97 12.39 43.27 15.35
C ASN A 97 13.16 42.02 14.90
N ALA A 98 13.21 41.79 13.59
CA ALA A 98 13.96 40.70 12.94
C ALA A 98 15.42 40.57 13.37
N PHE A 99 16.06 41.67 13.77
CA PHE A 99 17.47 41.72 14.18
C PHE A 99 17.65 41.56 15.69
N GLY A 100 16.58 41.35 16.44
CA GLY A 100 16.61 41.19 17.89
C GLY A 100 16.79 42.50 18.65
N THR A 101 16.53 43.63 17.99
CA THR A 101 16.52 44.95 18.64
C THR A 101 15.14 45.22 19.21
N LYS A 102 15.05 45.63 20.48
CA LYS A 102 13.78 46.03 21.10
C LYS A 102 13.26 47.30 20.42
N VAL A 103 12.05 47.23 19.87
CA VAL A 103 11.39 48.33 19.15
C VAL A 103 10.20 48.90 19.91
N GLN A 104 9.58 48.12 20.81
CA GLN A 104 8.43 48.56 21.60
C GLN A 104 8.47 47.93 23.00
N GLU A 105 7.85 48.61 23.97
CA GLU A 105 7.61 48.12 25.32
C GLU A 105 6.22 48.58 25.77
N VAL A 106 5.36 47.62 26.12
CA VAL A 106 3.98 47.84 26.53
C VAL A 106 3.81 47.35 27.96
N SER A 107 3.72 48.30 28.89
CA SER A 107 3.58 48.05 30.34
C SER A 107 2.16 48.29 30.86
N GLU A 108 1.32 48.97 30.09
CA GLU A 108 -0.09 49.22 30.40
C GLU A 108 -0.92 49.23 29.10
N ILE A 109 -2.05 48.54 29.12
CA ILE A 109 -3.10 48.68 28.11
C ILE A 109 -4.36 49.17 28.81
N VAL A 110 -4.99 50.22 28.27
CA VAL A 110 -6.21 50.81 28.82
C VAL A 110 -7.43 50.27 28.07
N ASP A 111 -8.32 49.61 28.81
CA ASP A 111 -9.61 49.13 28.32
C ASP A 111 -10.73 49.94 29.00
N LYS A 112 -11.19 50.98 28.30
CA LYS A 112 -12.11 52.01 28.83
C LYS A 112 -11.51 52.74 30.04
N GLU A 113 -11.91 52.36 31.25
CA GLU A 113 -11.40 52.93 32.51
C GLU A 113 -10.49 51.94 33.25
N ASP A 114 -10.40 50.69 32.79
CA ASP A 114 -9.59 49.65 33.43
C ASP A 114 -8.16 49.65 32.88
N LYS A 115 -7.18 49.65 33.79
CA LYS A 115 -5.75 49.67 33.49
C LYS A 115 -5.18 48.27 33.65
N ILE A 116 -4.72 47.68 32.56
CA ILE A 116 -4.20 46.32 32.54
C ILE A 116 -2.67 46.39 32.47
N THR A 117 -2.01 45.94 33.54
CA THR A 117 -0.56 46.17 33.76
C THR A 117 0.24 44.89 34.02
N LYS A 118 -0.40 43.73 33.93
CA LYS A 118 0.23 42.43 34.22
C LYS A 118 -0.18 41.39 33.19
N PHE A 119 0.61 41.28 32.14
CA PHE A 119 0.50 40.22 31.14
C PHE A 119 1.17 38.94 31.65
N VAL A 120 0.69 37.77 31.25
CA VAL A 120 1.21 36.48 31.73
C VAL A 120 1.41 35.48 30.60
N ASP A 121 0.85 35.73 29.41
CA ASP A 121 1.06 34.92 28.22
C ASP A 121 0.75 35.74 26.96
N VAL A 122 1.34 35.37 25.82
CA VAL A 122 1.18 36.05 24.53
C VAL A 122 1.33 35.07 23.37
N GLN A 123 0.48 35.18 22.35
CA GLN A 123 0.69 34.56 21.05
C GLN A 123 0.21 35.46 19.90
N PHE A 124 0.87 35.39 18.76
CA PHE A 124 0.45 36.02 17.52
C PHE A 124 -0.79 35.33 16.96
N ILE A 125 -1.70 36.10 16.39
CA ILE A 125 -2.69 35.56 15.46
C ILE A 125 -1.96 35.29 14.14
N PRO A 126 -1.99 34.05 13.62
CA PRO A 126 -1.22 33.70 12.43
C PRO A 126 -1.48 34.63 11.23
N ASN A 127 -0.42 34.94 10.49
CA ASN A 127 -0.34 35.87 9.36
C ASN A 127 -0.70 37.33 9.69
N THR A 128 -0.59 37.72 10.95
CA THR A 128 -0.83 39.11 11.40
C THR A 128 0.27 39.58 12.37
N HIS A 129 0.29 40.88 12.66
CA HIS A 129 1.01 41.45 13.82
C HIS A 129 0.08 41.77 15.00
N THR A 130 -1.10 41.14 15.01
CA THR A 130 -1.99 41.17 16.18
C THR A 130 -1.59 40.05 17.12
N VAL A 131 -1.50 40.37 18.41
CA VAL A 131 -1.26 39.39 19.46
C VAL A 131 -2.48 39.23 20.35
N VAL A 132 -2.71 38.01 20.80
CA VAL A 132 -3.59 37.72 21.94
C VAL A 132 -2.74 37.73 23.20
N LEU A 133 -3.13 38.53 24.17
CA LEU A 133 -2.51 38.61 25.49
C LEU A 133 -3.44 38.03 26.54
N LEU A 134 -2.88 37.23 27.44
CA LEU A 134 -3.54 36.86 28.69
C LEU A 134 -3.00 37.76 29.80
N SER A 135 -3.88 38.32 30.61
CA SER A 135 -3.51 39.21 31.72
C SER A 135 -4.15 38.80 33.03
N LYS A 136 -3.45 39.08 34.14
CA LYS A 136 -3.90 38.81 35.51
C LYS A 136 -4.03 40.11 36.28
N ASN A 137 -5.24 40.64 36.36
CA ASN A 137 -5.49 41.90 37.06
C ASN A 137 -6.44 41.68 38.25
N GLY A 138 -5.97 41.94 39.47
CA GLY A 138 -6.80 41.87 40.68
C GLY A 138 -7.48 40.51 40.95
N GLY A 139 -6.97 39.40 40.40
CA GLY A 139 -7.57 38.06 40.55
C GLY A 139 -8.49 37.64 39.41
N HIS A 140 -8.77 38.51 38.45
CA HIS A 140 -9.52 38.21 37.24
C HIS A 140 -8.57 38.06 36.03
N CYS A 141 -8.90 37.13 35.14
CA CYS A 141 -8.21 36.98 33.86
C CYS A 141 -8.88 37.82 32.78
N LYS A 142 -8.10 38.49 31.94
CA LYS A 142 -8.58 39.12 30.72
C LYS A 142 -7.77 38.65 29.51
N LEU A 143 -8.48 38.34 28.44
CA LEU A 143 -7.95 38.21 27.09
C LEU A 143 -8.00 39.57 26.41
N LEU A 144 -6.93 39.92 25.71
CA LEU A 144 -6.81 41.14 24.91
C LEU A 144 -6.32 40.78 23.51
N SER A 145 -6.92 41.37 22.49
CA SER A 145 -6.42 41.34 21.13
C SER A 145 -5.80 42.71 20.85
N TYR A 146 -4.50 42.76 20.59
CA TYR A 146 -3.72 44.00 20.51
C TYR A 146 -2.88 44.02 19.23
N ASP A 147 -3.04 45.08 18.44
CA ASP A 147 -2.32 45.28 17.19
C ASP A 147 -0.99 45.99 17.47
N LEU A 148 0.13 45.34 17.15
CA LEU A 148 1.46 45.88 17.42
C LEU A 148 1.86 47.00 16.45
N ASP A 149 1.32 47.02 15.23
CA ASP A 149 1.70 48.02 14.22
C ASP A 149 1.02 49.37 14.47
N THR A 150 -0.23 49.34 14.92
CA THR A 150 -1.04 50.52 15.23
C THR A 150 -1.04 50.88 16.71
N GLU A 151 -0.50 50.00 17.56
CA GLU A 151 -0.46 50.13 19.01
C GLU A 151 -1.87 50.31 19.62
N GLN A 152 -2.84 49.57 19.10
CA GLN A 152 -4.25 49.67 19.51
C GLN A 152 -4.77 48.37 20.10
N LEU A 153 -5.55 48.50 21.18
CA LEU A 153 -6.42 47.44 21.67
C LEU A 153 -7.59 47.27 20.69
N ILE A 154 -7.71 46.09 20.08
CA ILE A 154 -8.78 45.72 19.16
C ILE A 154 -10.01 45.26 19.95
N SER A 155 -9.82 44.30 20.85
CA SER A 155 -10.90 43.75 21.67
C SER A 155 -10.40 43.23 23.01
N SER A 156 -11.29 43.17 24.00
CA SER A 156 -11.02 42.62 25.31
C SER A 156 -12.18 41.77 25.80
N ARG A 157 -11.88 40.74 26.60
CA ARG A 157 -12.89 39.90 27.23
C ARG A 157 -12.38 39.35 28.56
N GLY A 158 -13.27 39.24 29.55
CA GLY A 158 -12.98 38.47 30.76
C GLY A 158 -13.02 36.96 30.47
N THR A 159 -12.06 36.21 31.01
CA THR A 159 -12.02 34.74 30.93
C THR A 159 -11.98 34.13 32.33
N SER A 160 -12.51 32.92 32.50
CA SER A 160 -12.67 32.29 33.82
C SER A 160 -11.41 31.57 34.32
N PRO A 161 -10.68 30.76 33.53
CA PRO A 161 -9.45 30.12 34.00
C PRO A 161 -8.18 30.92 33.71
N TYR A 162 -7.15 30.68 34.53
CA TYR A 162 -5.75 30.93 34.17
C TYR A 162 -5.26 29.74 33.36
N GLY A 163 -4.81 29.93 32.14
CA GLY A 163 -4.37 28.83 31.26
C GLY A 163 -3.25 29.26 30.34
N GLN A 164 -2.84 28.36 29.45
CA GLN A 164 -1.92 28.66 28.35
C GLN A 164 -2.72 29.05 27.11
N LEU A 165 -2.21 30.02 26.36
CA LEU A 165 -2.78 30.43 25.09
C LEU A 165 -2.35 29.50 23.97
N LEU A 166 -3.26 29.23 23.05
CA LEU A 166 -2.94 28.76 21.71
C LEU A 166 -3.73 29.60 20.70
N THR A 167 -3.10 30.00 19.61
CA THR A 167 -3.74 30.73 18.51
C THR A 167 -3.68 29.95 17.20
N ALA A 168 -4.76 30.08 16.44
CA ALA A 168 -4.92 29.67 15.06
C ALA A 168 -5.55 30.84 14.29
N ARG A 169 -5.62 30.74 12.95
CA ARG A 169 -6.10 31.86 12.10
C ARG A 169 -7.48 32.38 12.47
N ASP A 170 -8.36 31.47 12.87
CA ASP A 170 -9.75 31.78 13.20
C ASP A 170 -10.11 31.47 14.67
N HIS A 171 -9.18 30.91 15.44
CA HIS A 171 -9.45 30.39 16.79
C HIS A 171 -8.41 30.83 17.81
N VAL A 172 -8.87 31.03 19.04
CA VAL A 172 -8.07 31.26 20.23
C VAL A 172 -8.51 30.26 21.28
N ALA A 173 -7.57 29.51 21.83
CA ALA A 173 -7.82 28.57 22.92
C ALA A 173 -7.13 29.05 24.20
N VAL A 174 -7.85 28.96 25.32
CA VAL A 174 -7.27 29.07 26.66
C VAL A 174 -7.35 27.70 27.29
N VAL A 175 -6.20 27.03 27.39
CA VAL A 175 -6.10 25.67 27.89
C VAL A 175 -5.84 25.69 29.39
N TYR A 176 -6.77 25.10 30.14
CA TYR A 176 -6.67 24.84 31.57
C TYR A 176 -6.62 23.33 31.81
N SER A 177 -6.06 22.91 32.94
CA SER A 177 -5.93 21.49 33.31
C SER A 177 -7.25 20.71 33.27
N SER A 178 -8.39 21.39 33.46
CA SER A 178 -9.73 20.76 33.44
C SER A 178 -10.57 21.06 32.18
N ALA A 179 -10.17 22.02 31.34
CA ALA A 179 -10.96 22.39 30.16
C ALA A 179 -10.18 23.31 29.19
N VAL A 180 -10.56 23.26 27.91
CA VAL A 180 -10.14 24.22 26.88
C VAL A 180 -11.30 25.15 26.56
N TYR A 181 -11.10 26.46 26.76
CA TYR A 181 -12.09 27.48 26.40
C TYR A 181 -11.75 28.09 25.06
N LEU A 182 -12.72 28.13 24.15
CA LEU A 182 -12.51 28.49 22.77
C LEU A 182 -13.19 29.82 22.44
N TYR A 183 -12.49 30.60 21.63
CA TYR A 183 -12.92 31.90 21.14
C TYR A 183 -12.54 32.04 19.68
N THR A 184 -13.19 32.94 18.95
CA THR A 184 -12.68 33.49 17.69
C THR A 184 -11.55 34.50 17.96
N THR A 185 -10.84 34.90 16.91
CA THR A 185 -9.74 35.89 16.98
C THR A 185 -10.16 37.29 17.43
N ASP A 186 -11.44 37.65 17.28
CA ASP A 186 -12.02 38.87 17.88
C ASP A 186 -12.40 38.70 19.36
N LEU A 187 -12.07 37.54 19.94
CA LEU A 187 -12.35 37.11 21.30
C LEU A 187 -13.84 36.80 21.58
N THR A 188 -14.64 36.45 20.58
CA THR A 188 -16.01 35.96 20.81
C THR A 188 -15.99 34.50 21.26
N TYR A 189 -16.62 34.19 22.39
CA TYR A 189 -16.69 32.82 22.93
C TYR A 189 -17.44 31.87 21.99
N THR A 190 -16.83 30.73 21.65
CA THR A 190 -17.40 29.72 20.74
C THR A 190 -17.75 28.41 21.44
N GLY A 191 -17.08 28.06 22.53
CA GLY A 191 -17.40 26.86 23.29
C GLY A 191 -16.33 26.42 24.28
N VAL A 192 -16.51 25.22 24.82
CA VAL A 192 -15.60 24.62 25.80
C VAL A 192 -15.47 23.11 25.55
N ILE A 193 -14.26 22.60 25.67
CA ILE A 193 -13.96 21.16 25.68
C ILE A 193 -13.58 20.81 27.13
N HIS A 194 -14.37 19.95 27.77
CA HIS A 194 -14.11 19.52 29.14
C HIS A 194 -13.24 18.28 29.16
N ALA A 195 -12.25 18.26 30.05
CA ALA A 195 -11.52 17.04 30.38
C ALA A 195 -12.48 16.00 30.99
N ARG A 196 -12.14 14.71 30.87
CA ARG A 196 -12.93 13.63 31.49
C ARG A 196 -12.88 13.65 33.01
N GLU A 197 -11.78 14.12 33.56
CA GLU A 197 -11.52 14.24 35.00
C GLU A 197 -11.05 15.66 35.34
N GLU A 198 -11.20 16.06 36.60
CA GLU A 198 -10.60 17.29 37.11
C GLU A 198 -9.08 17.19 37.01
N ASP A 199 -8.44 18.24 36.50
CA ASP A 199 -7.01 18.27 36.18
C ASP A 199 -6.53 17.15 35.26
N GLY A 200 -7.39 16.76 34.30
CA GLY A 200 -7.15 15.66 33.38
C GLY A 200 -6.28 15.98 32.16
N ILE A 201 -6.19 17.23 31.69
CA ILE A 201 -5.37 17.58 30.50
C ILE A 201 -3.89 17.61 30.89
N GLU A 202 -3.08 16.77 30.25
CA GLU A 202 -1.65 16.63 30.53
C GLU A 202 -0.75 17.26 29.45
N ALA A 203 -1.15 17.22 28.19
CA ALA A 203 -0.41 17.80 27.07
C ALA A 203 -1.36 18.24 25.95
N PHE A 204 -0.95 19.20 25.14
CA PHE A 204 -1.77 19.72 24.05
C PHE A 204 -0.94 20.52 23.06
N ASP A 205 -1.44 20.65 21.83
CA ASP A 205 -0.89 21.54 20.82
C ASP A 205 -1.95 21.90 19.75
N MET A 206 -1.75 23.01 19.03
CA MET A 206 -2.62 23.46 17.96
C MET A 206 -1.85 24.14 16.81
N ASN A 207 -2.07 23.67 15.59
CA ASN A 207 -1.52 24.31 14.38
C ASN A 207 -2.34 25.54 13.94
N ASP A 208 -1.85 26.30 12.95
CA ASP A 208 -2.52 27.55 12.55
C ASP A 208 -3.88 27.35 11.87
N GLU A 209 -4.19 26.12 11.44
CA GLU A 209 -5.50 25.76 10.88
C GLU A 209 -6.54 25.44 11.95
N GLY A 210 -6.17 25.40 13.23
CA GLY A 210 -7.09 25.05 14.33
C GLY A 210 -7.30 23.54 14.48
N LEU A 211 -6.31 22.73 14.11
CA LEU A 211 -6.26 21.32 14.50
C LEU A 211 -5.68 21.24 15.91
N LEU A 212 -6.55 21.02 16.89
CA LEU A 212 -6.20 20.93 18.31
C LEU A 212 -6.06 19.47 18.72
N VAL A 213 -4.94 19.14 19.38
CA VAL A 213 -4.68 17.81 19.95
C VAL A 213 -4.58 17.92 21.46
N ILE A 214 -5.23 17.01 22.19
CA ILE A 214 -5.26 17.00 23.66
C ILE A 214 -4.94 15.59 24.17
N GLY A 215 -3.91 15.46 25.01
CA GLY A 215 -3.61 14.28 25.79
C GLY A 215 -4.21 14.39 27.20
N GLU A 216 -5.01 13.41 27.60
CA GLU A 216 -5.62 13.36 28.92
C GLU A 216 -5.09 12.21 29.77
N ARG A 217 -4.92 12.46 31.07
CA ARG A 217 -4.45 11.48 32.05
C ARG A 217 -5.27 10.19 31.99
N GLY A 218 -4.56 9.06 31.92
CA GLY A 218 -5.20 7.74 31.91
C GLY A 218 -5.97 7.42 30.62
N VAL A 219 -5.99 8.31 29.64
CA VAL A 219 -6.60 8.07 28.33
C VAL A 219 -5.50 7.58 27.38
N PRO A 220 -5.60 6.36 26.83
CA PRO A 220 -4.53 5.78 26.01
C PRO A 220 -4.45 6.33 24.58
N GLN A 221 -5.20 7.40 24.28
CA GLN A 221 -5.31 8.02 22.96
C GLN A 221 -5.46 9.55 23.14
N PRO A 222 -4.66 10.39 22.46
CA PRO A 222 -4.91 11.82 22.40
C PRO A 222 -6.18 12.09 21.60
N ASP A 223 -6.98 13.08 22.00
CA ASP A 223 -8.17 13.55 21.30
C ASP A 223 -7.80 14.65 20.28
N VAL A 224 -8.27 14.52 19.04
CA VAL A 224 -8.00 15.44 17.93
C VAL A 224 -9.29 16.13 17.49
N TYR A 225 -9.29 17.45 17.51
CA TYR A 225 -10.40 18.31 17.12
C TYR A 225 -10.01 19.14 15.90
N ASP A 226 -10.94 19.31 14.97
CA ASP A 226 -10.85 20.30 13.90
C ASP A 226 -11.87 21.39 14.21
N LEU A 227 -11.38 22.51 14.74
CA LEU A 227 -12.22 23.58 15.26
C LEU A 227 -13.05 24.28 14.18
N ASN A 228 -12.68 24.13 12.89
CA ASN A 228 -13.48 24.61 11.77
C ASN A 228 -14.71 23.74 11.49
N HIS A 229 -14.71 22.49 12.00
CA HIS A 229 -15.77 21.51 11.82
C HIS A 229 -16.54 21.19 13.12
N GLY A 230 -16.29 21.95 14.20
CA GLY A 230 -17.01 21.85 15.46
C GLY A 230 -16.17 21.25 16.59
N LEU A 231 -16.85 20.87 17.69
CA LEU A 231 -16.21 20.38 18.93
C LEU A 231 -16.32 18.86 19.10
N GLU A 232 -16.60 18.15 18.01
CA GLU A 232 -16.57 16.70 17.99
C GLU A 232 -15.18 16.19 17.61
N LYS A 233 -14.78 15.07 18.23
CA LYS A 233 -13.51 14.42 17.94
C LYS A 233 -13.53 13.87 16.53
N THR A 234 -12.45 14.11 15.78
CA THR A 234 -12.33 13.69 14.37
C THR A 234 -11.92 12.23 14.22
N GLN A 235 -11.41 11.61 15.29
CA GLN A 235 -10.81 10.28 15.28
C GLN A 235 -11.81 9.15 15.58
N ALA A 236 -11.48 7.94 15.12
CA ALA A 236 -12.15 6.69 15.50
C ALA A 236 -11.46 6.00 16.69
N ASN A 237 -12.18 5.11 17.40
CA ASN A 237 -11.72 4.44 18.64
C ASN A 237 -10.41 3.62 18.52
N GLU A 238 -9.94 3.32 17.30
CA GLU A 238 -8.72 2.53 17.06
C GLU A 238 -7.53 3.40 16.58
N GLN A 239 -7.71 4.72 16.53
CA GLN A 239 -6.69 5.66 16.08
C GLN A 239 -5.88 6.19 17.27
N PHE A 240 -4.62 6.56 17.01
CA PHE A 240 -3.73 7.21 17.98
C PHE A 240 -3.45 6.41 19.27
N VAL A 241 -3.46 5.08 19.21
CA VAL A 241 -3.28 4.23 20.41
C VAL A 241 -1.84 4.26 20.93
N MET A 242 -1.66 4.75 22.16
CA MET A 242 -0.36 4.90 22.84
C MET A 242 0.06 3.68 23.66
N GLY A 243 -0.87 2.83 24.12
CA GLY A 243 -0.61 1.68 25.02
C GLY A 243 -1.35 1.77 26.35
N SER A 244 -1.12 0.83 27.27
CA SER A 244 -1.62 0.89 28.66
C SER A 244 -0.70 1.76 29.52
N ASP A 245 -1.27 2.46 30.50
CA ASP A 245 -0.55 3.27 31.51
C ASP A 245 0.33 4.39 30.93
N VAL A 246 -0.31 5.32 30.20
CA VAL A 246 0.35 6.47 29.56
C VAL A 246 0.09 7.72 30.39
N SER A 247 1.16 8.43 30.74
CA SER A 247 1.09 9.84 31.15
C SER A 247 1.79 10.69 30.09
N TYR A 248 1.07 11.65 29.54
CA TYR A 248 1.57 12.48 28.45
C TYR A 248 2.60 13.46 29.01
N SER A 249 3.80 13.46 28.43
CA SER A 249 4.83 14.45 28.76
C SER A 249 4.66 15.69 27.90
N ASP A 250 4.45 15.50 26.60
CA ASP A 250 4.22 16.57 25.64
C ASP A 250 3.59 16.02 24.34
N ILE A 251 2.97 16.90 23.56
CA ILE A 251 2.34 16.60 22.26
C ILE A 251 2.72 17.70 21.27
N ALA A 252 3.01 17.33 20.03
CA ALA A 252 3.16 18.27 18.93
C ALA A 252 2.37 17.82 17.71
N ILE A 253 1.71 18.77 17.03
CA ILE A 253 1.14 18.60 15.69
C ILE A 253 1.92 19.47 14.72
N ASP A 254 2.39 18.86 13.62
CA ASP A 254 3.13 19.64 12.63
C ASP A 254 2.22 20.65 11.91
N GLU A 255 2.78 21.75 11.42
CA GLU A 255 1.99 22.82 10.78
C GLU A 255 1.08 22.35 9.63
N SER A 256 1.48 21.32 8.86
CA SER A 256 0.61 20.76 7.81
C SER A 256 -0.54 19.89 8.33
N GLY A 257 -0.56 19.55 9.62
CA GLY A 257 -1.52 18.65 10.24
C GLY A 257 -1.36 17.19 9.80
N THR A 258 -0.20 16.79 9.29
CA THR A 258 0.03 15.42 8.77
C THR A 258 0.42 14.45 9.89
N PHE A 259 1.21 14.92 10.85
CA PHE A 259 1.84 14.12 11.88
C PHE A 259 1.55 14.68 13.26
N ILE A 260 1.36 13.74 14.19
CA ILE A 260 1.26 14.03 15.63
C ILE A 260 2.36 13.23 16.31
N ALA A 261 3.19 13.91 17.09
CA ALA A 261 4.19 13.28 17.94
C ALA A 261 3.75 13.40 19.40
N VAL A 262 4.01 12.36 20.17
CA VAL A 262 3.72 12.30 21.60
C VAL A 262 4.94 11.76 22.33
N THR A 263 5.37 12.45 23.37
CA THR A 263 6.27 11.92 24.39
C THR A 263 5.46 11.51 25.61
N SER A 264 5.87 10.43 26.27
CA SER A 264 5.15 9.93 27.43
C SER A 264 6.08 9.32 28.46
N SER A 265 5.63 9.37 29.71
CA SER A 265 6.25 8.69 30.84
C SER A 265 5.40 7.48 31.28
N GLY A 266 6.05 6.50 31.92
CA GLY A 266 5.39 5.29 32.42
C GLY A 266 5.07 4.22 31.36
N SER A 267 5.10 4.58 30.08
CA SER A 267 4.91 3.64 28.98
C SER A 267 6.19 2.84 28.68
N ASP A 268 6.03 1.70 28.02
CA ASP A 268 7.14 0.95 27.41
C ASP A 268 7.76 1.68 26.20
N ARG A 269 7.17 2.83 25.81
CA ARG A 269 7.39 3.53 24.54
C ARG A 269 7.36 5.04 24.77
N PRO A 270 8.49 5.62 25.16
CA PRO A 270 8.54 7.02 25.58
C PRO A 270 8.32 8.01 24.44
N PHE A 271 8.30 7.56 23.18
CA PHE A 271 7.92 8.35 22.00
C PHE A 271 6.97 7.57 21.08
N SER A 272 6.01 8.28 20.49
CA SER A 272 5.15 7.78 19.42
C SER A 272 4.90 8.85 18.36
N LEU A 273 4.91 8.42 17.10
CA LEU A 273 4.57 9.25 15.95
C LEU A 273 3.35 8.64 15.24
N PHE A 274 2.39 9.47 14.87
CA PHE A 274 1.18 9.06 14.15
C PHE A 274 1.01 9.84 12.86
N GLU A 275 0.46 9.18 11.85
CA GLU A 275 -0.13 9.85 10.69
C GLU A 275 -1.57 10.23 11.03
N ARG A 276 -1.90 11.53 11.02
CA ARG A 276 -3.18 12.04 11.51
C ARG A 276 -4.37 11.48 10.75
N GLU A 277 -4.35 11.50 9.42
CA GLU A 277 -5.52 11.09 8.62
C GLU A 277 -5.93 9.64 8.86
N THR A 278 -4.97 8.74 9.00
CA THR A 278 -5.24 7.32 9.22
C THR A 278 -5.29 6.96 10.70
N GLY A 279 -4.77 7.84 11.57
CA GLY A 279 -4.54 7.59 12.98
C GLY A 279 -3.55 6.47 13.26
N ARG A 280 -2.83 6.00 12.23
CA ARG A 280 -1.91 4.87 12.34
C ARG A 280 -0.59 5.33 12.93
N ARG A 281 -0.09 4.51 13.85
CA ARG A 281 1.25 4.67 14.40
C ARG A 281 2.29 4.39 13.32
N ILE A 282 3.30 5.24 13.28
CA ILE A 282 4.53 5.05 12.53
C ILE A 282 5.57 4.58 13.55
N HIS A 283 6.02 3.34 13.42
CA HIS A 283 7.11 2.82 14.24
C HIS A 283 8.40 3.50 13.82
N THR A 284 9.15 4.03 14.79
CA THR A 284 10.38 4.76 14.53
C THR A 284 11.53 4.26 15.40
N SER A 285 12.76 4.58 15.01
CA SER A 285 13.93 4.31 15.86
C SER A 285 13.92 5.06 17.20
N LEU A 286 12.97 5.98 17.42
CA LEU A 286 12.79 6.69 18.68
C LEU A 286 11.86 5.97 19.65
N ASP A 287 11.04 5.01 19.19
CA ASP A 287 10.09 4.26 20.01
C ASP A 287 10.74 3.61 21.25
N HIS A 288 12.04 3.31 21.17
CA HIS A 288 12.81 2.62 22.20
C HIS A 288 13.99 3.45 22.72
N ASN A 289 14.04 4.74 22.41
CA ASN A 289 15.13 5.59 22.86
C ASN A 289 15.01 5.87 24.37
N GLN A 290 16.02 5.46 25.13
CA GLN A 290 16.07 5.60 26.58
C GLN A 290 16.61 6.96 27.05
N ASP A 291 17.00 7.86 26.14
CA ASP A 291 17.44 9.21 26.50
C ASP A 291 16.28 10.10 26.96
N PHE A 292 15.02 9.71 26.75
CA PHE A 292 13.87 10.54 27.12
C PHE A 292 13.66 10.57 28.64
N SER A 293 13.47 11.79 29.16
CA SER A 293 13.11 12.06 30.55
C SER A 293 11.58 12.06 30.76
N TYR A 294 11.15 12.10 32.03
CA TYR A 294 9.73 12.11 32.42
C TYR A 294 8.92 13.31 31.85
N GLN A 295 9.57 14.42 31.52
CA GLN A 295 8.93 15.65 31.02
C GLN A 295 9.50 16.08 29.66
N SER A 296 9.87 15.10 28.82
CA SER A 296 10.52 15.42 27.55
C SER A 296 9.60 16.20 26.62
N GLY A 297 9.94 17.45 26.31
CA GLY A 297 9.24 18.21 25.27
C GLY A 297 9.42 17.61 23.87
N VAL A 298 8.48 17.90 22.96
CA VAL A 298 8.55 17.51 21.55
C VAL A 298 8.04 18.64 20.65
N GLU A 299 8.71 18.86 19.53
CA GLU A 299 8.30 19.83 18.52
C GLU A 299 8.49 19.28 17.10
N LEU A 300 7.60 19.67 16.19
CA LEU A 300 7.58 19.19 14.80
C LEU A 300 7.66 20.35 13.80
N SER A 301 8.70 20.33 12.97
CA SER A 301 8.72 21.16 11.77
C SER A 301 7.64 20.72 10.78
N ASN A 302 7.31 21.58 9.83
CA ASN A 302 6.32 21.30 8.80
C ASN A 302 6.58 19.94 8.09
N LYS A 303 5.57 19.06 8.09
CA LYS A 303 5.61 17.66 7.64
C LYS A 303 6.63 16.79 8.37
N ALA A 304 6.93 17.12 9.62
CA ALA A 304 7.89 16.46 10.49
C ALA A 304 9.26 16.24 9.79
N ARG A 305 9.74 17.21 9.01
CA ARG A 305 11.04 17.12 8.31
C ARG A 305 12.22 17.04 9.28
N SER A 306 12.06 17.73 10.39
CA SER A 306 12.85 17.74 11.61
C SER A 306 11.90 17.48 12.79
N ILE A 307 12.32 16.60 13.68
CA ILE A 307 11.64 16.21 14.92
C ILE A 307 12.57 16.57 16.06
N ILE A 308 12.13 17.43 16.96
CA ILE A 308 12.93 17.92 18.09
C ILE A 308 12.38 17.21 19.32
N VAL A 309 13.26 16.56 20.09
CA VAL A 309 12.86 15.85 21.31
C VAL A 309 13.84 16.18 22.42
N GLU A 310 13.33 16.59 23.56
CA GLU A 310 14.15 16.79 24.76
C GLU A 310 14.65 15.44 25.28
N GLY A 311 15.97 15.34 25.48
CA GLY A 311 16.61 14.18 26.11
C GLY A 311 17.02 14.45 27.55
N SER A 312 17.74 13.51 28.16
CA SER A 312 18.18 13.61 29.55
C SER A 312 19.40 14.52 29.72
N ASN A 313 20.16 14.76 28.64
CA ASN A 313 21.42 15.50 28.63
C ASN A 313 21.51 16.62 27.59
N GLN A 314 20.58 16.67 26.63
CA GLN A 314 20.49 17.70 25.58
C GLN A 314 19.13 17.61 24.89
N THR A 315 18.74 18.65 24.14
CA THR A 315 17.62 18.55 23.20
C THR A 315 18.16 18.08 21.86
N ASN A 316 17.58 17.00 21.33
CA ASN A 316 18.05 16.32 20.13
C ASN A 316 17.20 16.71 18.91
N ILE A 317 17.83 16.83 17.75
CA ILE A 317 17.17 17.08 16.46
C ILE A 317 17.34 15.86 15.58
N TYR A 318 16.23 15.25 15.18
CA TYR A 318 16.19 14.10 14.29
C TYR A 318 15.63 14.48 12.92
N SER A 319 16.18 13.92 11.85
CA SER A 319 15.62 14.11 10.51
C SER A 319 14.48 13.14 10.24
N GLY A 320 13.29 13.68 9.97
CA GLY A 320 12.13 12.93 9.49
C GLY A 320 12.03 12.86 7.96
N LYS A 321 13.07 13.22 7.20
CA LYS A 321 13.09 13.08 5.73
C LYS A 321 12.75 11.65 5.26
N THR A 322 13.13 10.64 6.04
CA THR A 322 12.85 9.22 5.79
C THR A 322 11.38 8.86 5.87
N LEU A 323 10.55 9.64 6.58
CA LEU A 323 9.10 9.45 6.67
C LEU A 323 8.46 9.41 5.29
N SER A 324 8.92 10.25 4.35
CA SER A 324 8.40 10.28 2.97
C SER A 324 8.64 8.99 2.18
N THR A 325 9.59 8.15 2.61
CA THR A 325 9.97 6.91 1.91
C THR A 325 9.35 5.64 2.52
N ARG A 326 8.59 5.77 3.62
CA ARG A 326 7.90 4.64 4.24
C ARG A 326 6.82 4.06 3.31
N PRO A 327 6.54 2.74 3.36
CA PRO A 327 5.39 2.16 2.69
C PRO A 327 4.08 2.65 3.30
N ILE A 328 3.09 2.87 2.44
CA ILE A 328 1.71 3.18 2.84
C ILE A 328 0.71 2.15 2.30
N ALA A 329 1.09 1.39 1.26
CA ALA A 329 0.29 0.30 0.73
C ALA A 329 1.18 -0.74 0.04
N ILE A 330 0.74 -2.00 0.07
CA ILE A 330 1.36 -3.10 -0.68
C ILE A 330 0.31 -3.87 -1.49
N GLN A 331 0.74 -4.43 -2.62
CA GLN A 331 -0.11 -5.25 -3.48
C GLN A 331 0.69 -6.37 -4.14
N ILE A 332 0.11 -7.57 -4.19
CA ILE A 332 0.66 -8.66 -4.98
C ILE A 332 0.23 -8.47 -6.45
N PRO A 333 1.16 -8.44 -7.43
CA PRO A 333 0.83 -8.26 -8.83
C PRO A 333 -0.18 -9.28 -9.35
N LYS A 334 -1.18 -8.84 -10.13
CA LYS A 334 -2.24 -9.73 -10.68
C LYS A 334 -1.70 -10.90 -11.51
N ALA A 335 -0.50 -10.75 -12.10
CA ALA A 335 0.15 -11.85 -12.81
C ALA A 335 0.37 -13.10 -11.92
N ARG A 336 0.42 -12.94 -10.59
CA ARG A 336 0.55 -14.03 -9.61
C ARG A 336 -0.76 -14.76 -9.32
N GLN A 337 -1.87 -14.39 -9.97
CA GLN A 337 -3.13 -15.12 -9.88
C GLN A 337 -3.15 -16.40 -10.75
N ARG A 338 -2.10 -16.63 -11.55
CA ARG A 338 -2.01 -17.81 -12.40
C ARG A 338 -0.56 -18.26 -12.52
N ILE A 339 -0.32 -19.55 -12.35
CA ILE A 339 0.95 -20.19 -12.69
C ILE A 339 0.65 -21.47 -13.46
N ASP A 340 1.46 -21.78 -14.46
CA ASP A 340 1.33 -23.05 -15.19
C ASP A 340 2.07 -24.16 -14.42
N ARG A 341 1.52 -25.38 -14.37
CA ARG A 341 2.19 -26.52 -13.74
C ARG A 341 3.56 -26.78 -14.38
N GLY A 342 4.57 -26.97 -13.56
CA GLY A 342 5.97 -27.13 -13.92
C GLY A 342 6.69 -25.82 -14.25
N ALA A 343 6.01 -24.67 -14.18
CA ALA A 343 6.62 -23.36 -14.33
C ALA A 343 7.06 -22.79 -12.97
N SER A 344 7.96 -21.81 -13.04
CA SER A 344 8.32 -20.99 -11.89
C SER A 344 8.37 -19.53 -12.28
N GLU A 345 7.97 -18.65 -11.37
CA GLU A 345 8.01 -17.20 -11.60
C GLU A 345 8.58 -16.45 -10.40
N THR A 346 9.43 -15.46 -10.66
CA THR A 346 10.02 -14.63 -9.61
C THR A 346 8.96 -13.77 -8.94
N LEU A 347 8.89 -13.85 -7.62
CA LEU A 347 8.00 -13.04 -6.81
C LEU A 347 8.56 -11.62 -6.65
N ALA A 348 7.65 -10.65 -6.69
CA ALA A 348 7.90 -9.26 -6.40
C ALA A 348 6.59 -8.65 -5.89
N LEU A 349 6.70 -7.73 -4.94
CA LEU A 349 5.59 -7.03 -4.32
C LEU A 349 5.56 -5.59 -4.84
N GLU A 350 4.39 -5.09 -5.22
CA GLU A 350 4.20 -3.67 -5.51
C GLU A 350 4.07 -2.93 -4.18
N VAL A 351 4.95 -1.97 -3.94
CA VAL A 351 4.96 -1.15 -2.72
C VAL A 351 4.76 0.29 -3.13
N THR A 352 3.72 0.92 -2.59
CA THR A 352 3.45 2.35 -2.71
C THR A 352 3.98 3.06 -1.47
N ARG A 353 4.79 4.10 -1.67
CA ARG A 353 5.40 4.89 -0.60
C ARG A 353 4.65 6.21 -0.37
N ALA A 354 4.90 6.83 0.77
CA ALA A 354 4.29 8.11 1.15
C ALA A 354 4.61 9.26 0.17
N ASP A 355 5.73 9.20 -0.56
CA ASP A 355 6.05 10.13 -1.65
C ASP A 355 5.24 9.88 -2.96
N GLY A 356 4.31 8.91 -2.94
CA GLY A 356 3.47 8.53 -4.06
C GLY A 356 4.14 7.58 -5.06
N LYS A 357 5.43 7.26 -4.91
CA LYS A 357 6.12 6.35 -5.83
C LYS A 357 5.73 4.90 -5.56
N THR A 358 5.48 4.17 -6.65
CA THR A 358 5.29 2.72 -6.62
C THR A 358 6.50 2.01 -7.19
N SER A 359 6.95 0.93 -6.55
CA SER A 359 8.09 0.12 -7.01
C SER A 359 7.88 -1.36 -6.74
N LEU A 360 8.55 -2.22 -7.51
CA LEU A 360 8.60 -3.65 -7.25
C LEU A 360 9.73 -3.99 -6.28
N VAL A 361 9.38 -4.55 -5.12
CA VAL A 361 10.32 -4.98 -4.08
C VAL A 361 10.41 -6.51 -4.05
N LYS A 362 11.62 -7.03 -3.88
CA LYS A 362 11.90 -8.47 -3.79
C LYS A 362 12.54 -8.87 -2.46
N ALA A 363 13.42 -8.01 -1.93
CA ALA A 363 14.10 -8.22 -0.66
C ALA A 363 13.18 -7.84 0.51
N GLY A 364 13.34 -8.50 1.65
CA GLY A 364 12.56 -8.21 2.87
C GLY A 364 11.08 -8.63 2.82
N VAL A 365 10.61 -9.24 1.73
CA VAL A 365 9.24 -9.75 1.62
C VAL A 365 9.19 -11.20 2.08
N THR A 366 8.35 -11.49 3.07
CA THR A 366 8.01 -12.85 3.48
C THR A 366 6.81 -13.31 2.67
N TRP A 367 6.94 -14.47 2.01
CA TRP A 367 5.90 -15.05 1.18
C TRP A 367 5.44 -16.39 1.75
N GLU A 368 4.13 -16.61 1.75
CA GLU A 368 3.50 -17.84 2.22
C GLU A 368 2.35 -18.26 1.30
N THR A 369 2.05 -19.55 1.29
CA THR A 369 0.96 -20.16 0.51
C THR A 369 0.16 -21.09 1.42
N ASP A 370 -1.15 -21.13 1.24
CA ASP A 370 -2.05 -22.01 1.99
C ASP A 370 -2.05 -23.47 1.49
N HIS A 371 -1.58 -23.72 0.27
CA HIS A 371 -1.51 -25.05 -0.37
C HIS A 371 -0.10 -25.35 -0.89
N PRO A 372 0.88 -25.65 -0.01
CA PRO A 372 2.28 -25.90 -0.38
C PRO A 372 2.46 -27.10 -1.33
N GLU A 373 1.52 -28.04 -1.35
CA GLU A 373 1.51 -29.19 -2.27
C GLU A 373 1.12 -28.81 -3.71
N ALA A 374 0.33 -27.75 -3.89
CA ALA A 374 -0.05 -27.24 -5.21
C ALA A 374 0.97 -26.20 -5.71
N VAL A 375 1.39 -25.31 -4.82
CA VAL A 375 2.34 -24.24 -5.10
C VAL A 375 3.29 -24.08 -3.94
N PHE A 376 4.59 -24.08 -4.19
CA PHE A 376 5.58 -23.81 -3.15
C PHE A 376 6.48 -22.63 -3.51
N ILE A 377 7.11 -22.04 -2.50
CA ILE A 377 8.00 -20.90 -2.64
C ILE A 377 9.42 -21.36 -2.35
N GLN A 378 10.33 -21.14 -3.29
CA GLN A 378 11.74 -21.47 -3.13
C GLN A 378 12.60 -20.36 -3.74
N SER A 379 13.56 -19.85 -2.96
CA SER A 379 14.51 -18.83 -3.42
C SER A 379 13.85 -17.60 -4.10
N GLY A 380 12.75 -17.11 -3.51
CA GLY A 380 12.02 -15.94 -4.03
C GLY A 380 11.22 -16.20 -5.31
N LYS A 381 10.98 -17.47 -5.67
CA LYS A 381 10.14 -17.86 -6.81
C LYS A 381 8.94 -18.66 -6.33
N LEU A 382 7.83 -18.48 -7.03
CA LEU A 382 6.62 -19.29 -6.92
C LEU A 382 6.73 -20.44 -7.92
N HIS A 383 6.50 -21.68 -7.48
CA HIS A 383 6.57 -22.88 -8.30
C HIS A 383 5.20 -23.57 -8.35
N GLY A 384 4.66 -23.85 -9.54
CA GLY A 384 3.41 -24.58 -9.69
C GLY A 384 3.66 -26.08 -9.85
N GLU A 385 3.12 -26.91 -8.96
CA GLU A 385 3.37 -28.36 -8.92
C GLU A 385 2.11 -29.18 -9.25
N VAL A 386 1.00 -28.89 -8.57
CA VAL A 386 -0.27 -29.61 -8.75
C VAL A 386 -1.36 -28.61 -9.15
N GLU A 387 -2.21 -29.01 -10.11
CA GLU A 387 -3.35 -28.19 -10.52
C GLU A 387 -4.32 -27.98 -9.35
N GLY A 388 -4.69 -26.73 -9.09
CA GLY A 388 -5.49 -26.36 -7.92
C GLY A 388 -5.52 -24.85 -7.72
N ASP A 389 -6.42 -24.40 -6.86
CA ASP A 389 -6.45 -23.00 -6.42
C ASP A 389 -5.53 -22.82 -5.20
N TYR A 390 -4.97 -21.64 -5.00
CA TYR A 390 -4.11 -21.31 -3.86
C TYR A 390 -4.31 -19.84 -3.44
N THR A 391 -3.94 -19.51 -2.21
CA THR A 391 -3.86 -18.14 -1.68
C THR A 391 -2.42 -17.82 -1.35
N LEU A 392 -1.86 -16.84 -2.05
CA LEU A 392 -0.52 -16.32 -1.79
C LEU A 392 -0.62 -15.13 -0.85
N THR A 393 0.12 -15.17 0.26
CA THR A 393 0.25 -14.09 1.24
C THR A 393 1.63 -13.47 1.13
N ALA A 394 1.70 -12.15 1.16
CA ALA A 394 2.94 -11.39 1.26
C ALA A 394 2.89 -10.50 2.50
N THR A 395 3.98 -10.51 3.27
CA THR A 395 4.19 -9.61 4.39
C THR A 395 5.45 -8.79 4.14
N TYR A 396 5.36 -7.48 4.28
CA TYR A 396 6.47 -6.55 4.06
C TYR A 396 6.30 -5.32 4.95
N GLU A 397 7.33 -5.00 5.73
CA GLU A 397 7.37 -3.80 6.58
C GLU A 397 6.05 -3.60 7.36
N GLY A 398 5.57 -4.65 8.03
CA GLY A 398 4.33 -4.63 8.84
C GLY A 398 3.01 -4.69 8.05
N PHE A 399 3.05 -4.52 6.72
CA PHE A 399 1.88 -4.67 5.87
C PHE A 399 1.67 -6.13 5.45
N ARG A 400 0.40 -6.51 5.23
CA ARG A 400 -0.01 -7.83 4.73
C ARG A 400 -0.92 -7.68 3.51
N ALA A 401 -0.61 -8.43 2.45
CA ALA A 401 -1.47 -8.56 1.27
C ALA A 401 -1.71 -10.04 0.94
N THR A 402 -2.87 -10.33 0.36
CA THR A 402 -3.23 -11.67 -0.10
C THR A 402 -3.74 -11.62 -1.53
N VAL A 403 -3.54 -12.71 -2.26
CA VAL A 403 -4.14 -12.90 -3.58
C VAL A 403 -4.47 -14.37 -3.81
N THR A 404 -5.67 -14.65 -4.31
CA THR A 404 -6.04 -16.00 -4.75
C THR A 404 -5.59 -16.21 -6.19
N GLY A 405 -4.92 -17.33 -6.44
CA GLY A 405 -4.46 -17.75 -7.75
C GLY A 405 -4.79 -19.20 -8.07
N LYS A 406 -4.41 -19.63 -9.27
CA LYS A 406 -4.66 -20.98 -9.78
C LYS A 406 -3.45 -21.56 -10.49
N VAL A 407 -3.09 -22.80 -10.16
CA VAL A 407 -2.20 -23.63 -10.95
C VAL A 407 -3.00 -24.22 -12.10
N SER A 408 -2.66 -23.80 -13.32
CA SER A 408 -3.27 -24.28 -14.55
C SER A 408 -2.44 -25.38 -15.19
N PRO A 409 -3.03 -26.26 -16.02
CA PRO A 409 -2.25 -27.10 -16.92
C PRO A 409 -1.27 -26.25 -17.75
N PRO A 410 -0.08 -26.77 -18.08
CA PRO A 410 0.86 -26.06 -18.94
C PRO A 410 0.24 -25.73 -20.29
N LYS A 411 0.64 -24.64 -20.92
CA LYS A 411 0.14 -24.29 -22.27
C LYS A 411 0.44 -25.43 -23.25
N LEU A 412 -0.55 -25.78 -24.08
CA LEU A 412 -0.43 -26.88 -25.03
C LEU A 412 0.76 -26.70 -26.01
N SER A 413 1.08 -25.45 -26.37
CA SER A 413 2.22 -25.12 -27.22
C SER A 413 3.60 -25.29 -26.57
N SER A 414 3.71 -25.28 -25.23
CA SER A 414 4.99 -25.47 -24.54
C SER A 414 5.35 -26.94 -24.31
N LEU A 415 4.41 -27.85 -24.55
CA LEU A 415 4.60 -29.28 -24.33
C LEU A 415 5.45 -29.92 -25.43
N LYS A 416 6.28 -30.89 -25.05
CA LYS A 416 6.92 -31.83 -25.98
C LYS A 416 5.87 -32.74 -26.63
N ASP A 417 6.26 -33.44 -27.70
CA ASP A 417 5.31 -34.17 -28.55
C ASP A 417 4.52 -35.26 -27.83
N ILE A 418 5.14 -36.05 -26.94
CA ILE A 418 4.44 -37.09 -26.17
C ILE A 418 3.38 -36.49 -25.21
N PRO A 419 3.72 -35.59 -24.26
CA PRO A 419 2.70 -34.97 -23.40
C PRO A 419 1.61 -34.21 -24.17
N TRP A 420 1.96 -33.60 -25.31
CA TRP A 420 0.99 -32.95 -26.18
C TRP A 420 -0.01 -33.95 -26.77
N LEU A 421 0.47 -35.10 -27.26
CA LEU A 421 -0.39 -36.20 -27.74
C LEU A 421 -1.25 -36.77 -26.62
N GLU A 422 -0.72 -36.94 -25.41
CA GLU A 422 -1.48 -37.45 -24.25
C GLU A 422 -2.65 -36.54 -23.91
N ARG A 423 -2.44 -35.22 -23.91
CA ARG A 423 -3.52 -34.25 -23.69
C ARG A 423 -4.59 -34.29 -24.77
N HIS A 424 -4.19 -34.39 -26.04
CA HIS A 424 -5.15 -34.58 -27.11
C HIS A 424 -5.89 -35.91 -26.99
N ARG A 425 -5.22 -37.00 -26.64
CA ARG A 425 -5.85 -38.31 -26.41
C ARG A 425 -6.87 -38.23 -25.27
N GLN A 426 -6.52 -37.58 -24.16
CA GLN A 426 -7.42 -37.40 -23.02
C GLN A 426 -8.63 -36.54 -23.41
N SER A 427 -8.42 -35.41 -24.09
CA SER A 427 -9.51 -34.58 -24.62
C SER A 427 -10.42 -35.35 -25.60
N LEU A 428 -9.87 -36.28 -26.38
CA LEU A 428 -10.68 -37.14 -27.25
C LEU A 428 -11.55 -38.09 -26.44
N LEU A 429 -11.06 -38.63 -25.32
CA LEU A 429 -11.83 -39.48 -24.41
C LEU A 429 -12.95 -38.70 -23.71
N ASP A 430 -12.64 -37.50 -23.22
CA ASP A 430 -13.55 -36.72 -22.36
C ASP A 430 -14.56 -35.91 -23.17
N TYR A 431 -14.11 -35.32 -24.28
CA TYR A 431 -14.87 -34.31 -25.02
C TYR A 431 -15.11 -34.67 -26.49
N GLN A 432 -14.64 -35.83 -26.95
CA GLN A 432 -14.71 -36.23 -28.36
C GLN A 432 -14.15 -35.16 -29.31
N SER A 433 -13.08 -34.51 -28.85
CA SER A 433 -12.42 -33.40 -29.52
C SER A 433 -10.93 -33.40 -29.24
N PHE A 434 -10.15 -32.85 -30.17
CA PHE A 434 -8.81 -32.37 -29.80
C PHE A 434 -8.96 -31.19 -28.82
N GLU A 435 -8.04 -31.05 -27.87
CA GLU A 435 -8.10 -29.99 -26.86
C GLU A 435 -8.25 -28.59 -27.47
N GLY A 436 -9.24 -27.81 -26.99
CA GLY A 436 -9.52 -26.45 -27.45
C GLY A 436 -10.10 -26.32 -28.86
N LEU A 437 -10.47 -27.44 -29.50
CA LEU A 437 -10.85 -27.51 -30.92
C LEU A 437 -12.31 -27.99 -31.10
N PRO A 438 -12.85 -28.01 -32.33
CA PRO A 438 -14.25 -28.37 -32.56
C PRO A 438 -14.61 -29.80 -32.14
N VAL A 439 -15.76 -29.96 -31.48
CA VAL A 439 -16.26 -31.23 -30.94
C VAL A 439 -16.98 -32.06 -32.00
N LEU A 440 -16.73 -33.36 -32.08
CA LEU A 440 -17.48 -34.29 -32.93
C LEU A 440 -18.98 -34.26 -32.61
N SER A 441 -19.82 -34.51 -33.61
CA SER A 441 -21.29 -34.49 -33.50
C SER A 441 -21.92 -33.12 -33.18
N SER A 442 -21.14 -32.07 -32.88
CA SER A 442 -21.65 -30.72 -32.70
C SER A 442 -22.12 -30.09 -34.02
N SER A 443 -22.94 -29.03 -33.96
CA SER A 443 -23.55 -28.40 -35.14
C SER A 443 -22.51 -27.85 -36.12
N TYR A 444 -22.53 -28.34 -37.36
CA TYR A 444 -21.61 -27.88 -38.42
C TYR A 444 -21.94 -26.46 -38.91
N SER A 445 -23.22 -26.10 -38.96
CA SER A 445 -23.66 -24.76 -39.40
C SER A 445 -23.18 -23.67 -38.46
N LYS A 446 -23.11 -23.94 -37.15
CA LYS A 446 -22.63 -23.01 -36.12
C LYS A 446 -21.10 -22.87 -36.05
N LEU A 447 -20.35 -23.77 -36.69
CA LEU A 447 -18.89 -23.73 -36.67
C LEU A 447 -18.35 -22.50 -37.41
N LYS A 448 -17.61 -21.63 -36.71
CA LYS A 448 -16.82 -20.54 -37.30
C LYS A 448 -15.42 -21.05 -37.67
N GLY A 449 -14.94 -20.72 -38.86
CA GLY A 449 -13.61 -21.13 -39.33
C GLY A 449 -13.38 -20.84 -40.81
N THR A 450 -12.15 -21.02 -41.28
CA THR A 450 -11.77 -20.80 -42.69
C THR A 450 -12.21 -21.98 -43.54
N LYS A 451 -12.95 -21.77 -44.63
CA LYS A 451 -13.34 -22.85 -45.55
C LYS A 451 -12.11 -23.60 -46.07
N GLY A 452 -12.19 -24.92 -46.17
CA GLY A 452 -11.10 -25.73 -46.68
C GLY A 452 -11.53 -27.13 -47.07
N LYS A 453 -10.59 -27.89 -47.65
CA LYS A 453 -10.86 -29.23 -48.19
C LYS A 453 -9.69 -30.16 -47.94
N MET A 454 -9.99 -31.44 -47.79
CA MET A 454 -9.04 -32.55 -47.93
C MET A 454 -9.39 -33.32 -49.20
N ILE A 455 -8.43 -33.44 -50.12
CA ILE A 455 -8.62 -34.05 -51.44
C ILE A 455 -7.71 -35.28 -51.55
N ILE A 456 -8.27 -36.39 -52.01
CA ILE A 456 -7.54 -37.61 -52.37
C ILE A 456 -7.68 -37.79 -53.89
N PRO A 457 -6.73 -37.26 -54.70
CA PRO A 457 -6.93 -37.12 -56.14
C PRO A 457 -7.17 -38.46 -56.85
N LYS A 458 -6.43 -39.50 -56.48
CA LYS A 458 -6.55 -40.83 -57.09
C LYS A 458 -7.90 -41.50 -56.86
N GLU A 459 -8.52 -41.22 -55.72
CA GLU A 459 -9.80 -41.83 -55.32
C GLU A 459 -11.00 -40.94 -55.68
N LYS A 460 -10.76 -39.75 -56.27
CA LYS A 460 -11.77 -38.73 -56.54
C LYS A 460 -12.58 -38.34 -55.29
N VAL A 461 -12.00 -38.49 -54.10
CA VAL A 461 -12.63 -38.13 -52.82
C VAL A 461 -12.31 -36.67 -52.49
N ASN A 462 -13.35 -35.89 -52.21
CA ASN A 462 -13.23 -34.50 -51.77
C ASN A 462 -14.06 -34.28 -50.49
N MET A 463 -13.37 -33.99 -49.39
CA MET A 463 -13.97 -33.71 -48.09
C MET A 463 -13.93 -32.23 -47.80
N ASN A 464 -15.10 -31.59 -47.86
CA ASN A 464 -15.25 -30.17 -47.55
C ASN A 464 -15.42 -29.93 -46.04
N GLY A 465 -14.75 -28.92 -45.52
CA GLY A 465 -14.74 -28.61 -44.09
C GLY A 465 -14.46 -27.14 -43.77
N LYS A 466 -14.33 -26.85 -42.48
CA LYS A 466 -13.87 -25.55 -41.95
C LYS A 466 -12.67 -25.78 -41.04
N TRP A 467 -11.60 -25.03 -41.28
CA TRP A 467 -10.41 -25.00 -40.44
C TRP A 467 -10.63 -24.15 -39.19
N LYS A 468 -10.26 -24.70 -38.05
CA LYS A 468 -10.09 -23.99 -36.78
C LYS A 468 -8.72 -24.39 -36.23
N GLY A 469 -7.78 -23.45 -36.22
CA GLY A 469 -6.38 -23.76 -35.90
C GLY A 469 -5.80 -24.82 -36.85
N SER A 470 -5.25 -25.89 -36.27
CA SER A 470 -4.65 -27.04 -36.97
C SER A 470 -5.65 -28.13 -37.38
N VAL A 471 -6.94 -27.98 -37.07
CA VAL A 471 -7.98 -28.99 -37.35
C VAL A 471 -8.95 -28.55 -38.44
N LEU A 472 -9.16 -29.43 -39.42
CA LEU A 472 -10.24 -29.37 -40.38
C LEU A 472 -11.43 -30.20 -39.86
N ALA A 473 -12.55 -29.53 -39.56
CA ALA A 473 -13.79 -30.19 -39.21
C ALA A 473 -14.68 -30.33 -40.46
N SER A 474 -15.11 -31.56 -40.75
CA SER A 474 -15.78 -31.93 -42.00
C SER A 474 -17.03 -32.78 -41.75
N ARG A 475 -17.86 -32.91 -42.79
CA ARG A 475 -19.00 -33.85 -42.87
C ARG A 475 -18.67 -34.93 -43.89
N TYR A 476 -19.23 -36.13 -43.77
CA TYR A 476 -19.05 -37.15 -44.80
C TYR A 476 -19.86 -36.80 -46.05
N LEU A 477 -19.23 -36.96 -47.21
CA LEU A 477 -19.89 -36.74 -48.49
C LEU A 477 -20.87 -37.89 -48.75
N ARG A 478 -22.15 -37.55 -48.89
CA ARG A 478 -23.20 -38.48 -49.33
C ARG A 478 -23.84 -37.93 -50.60
N PRO A 479 -23.53 -38.50 -51.78
CA PRO A 479 -24.00 -37.97 -53.07
C PRO A 479 -25.53 -38.01 -53.27
N LEU A 480 -26.26 -38.76 -52.44
CA LEU A 480 -27.70 -39.02 -52.61
C LEU A 480 -28.52 -38.83 -51.33
N GLU A 481 -27.92 -38.33 -50.25
CA GLU A 481 -28.61 -38.17 -48.95
C GLU A 481 -28.40 -36.77 -48.36
N HIS A 482 -29.38 -36.31 -47.60
CA HIS A 482 -29.24 -35.07 -46.83
C HIS A 482 -28.09 -35.20 -45.81
N GLN A 483 -27.06 -34.38 -45.97
CA GLN A 483 -25.94 -34.35 -45.03
C GLN A 483 -26.40 -33.82 -43.67
N PRO A 484 -26.25 -34.58 -42.58
CA PRO A 484 -26.67 -34.13 -41.26
C PRO A 484 -25.90 -32.87 -40.87
N ASN A 485 -26.57 -31.96 -40.17
CA ASN A 485 -25.95 -30.74 -39.67
C ASN A 485 -25.12 -31.02 -38.41
N ARG A 486 -24.08 -31.85 -38.54
CA ARG A 486 -23.14 -32.19 -37.47
C ARG A 486 -21.75 -32.44 -38.00
N ILE A 487 -20.73 -32.16 -37.21
CA ILE A 487 -19.34 -32.51 -37.53
C ILE A 487 -19.19 -34.04 -37.44
N GLU A 488 -18.67 -34.67 -38.50
CA GLU A 488 -18.53 -36.14 -38.56
C GLU A 488 -17.07 -36.61 -38.63
N LEU A 489 -16.15 -35.73 -39.06
CA LEU A 489 -14.73 -36.00 -39.12
C LEU A 489 -13.93 -34.78 -38.63
N LEU A 490 -12.96 -35.02 -37.75
CA LEU A 490 -11.90 -34.06 -37.41
C LEU A 490 -10.60 -34.53 -38.05
N THR A 491 -9.88 -33.65 -38.72
CA THR A 491 -8.55 -33.92 -39.29
C THR A 491 -7.53 -32.91 -38.78
N MET A 492 -6.63 -33.34 -37.90
CA MET A 492 -5.56 -32.53 -37.32
C MET A 492 -4.26 -32.66 -38.11
N LEU A 493 -3.60 -31.54 -38.42
CA LEU A 493 -2.29 -31.51 -39.06
C LEU A 493 -1.23 -31.03 -38.04
N PRO A 494 -0.39 -31.93 -37.47
CA PRO A 494 0.64 -31.55 -36.50
C PRO A 494 1.64 -30.50 -37.01
N ALA A 495 1.90 -30.47 -38.31
CA ALA A 495 2.79 -29.48 -38.93
C ALA A 495 2.28 -28.03 -38.79
N LEU A 496 0.96 -27.83 -38.63
CA LEU A 496 0.40 -26.49 -38.36
C LEU A 496 0.66 -26.02 -36.92
N GLU A 497 1.04 -26.94 -36.04
CA GLU A 497 1.51 -26.68 -34.67
C GLU A 497 3.05 -26.74 -34.57
N GLN A 498 3.75 -26.76 -35.71
CA GLN A 498 5.22 -26.91 -35.81
C GLN A 498 5.78 -28.20 -35.19
N ARG A 499 5.01 -29.29 -35.23
CA ARG A 499 5.41 -30.60 -34.65
C ARG A 499 5.80 -31.62 -35.70
N SER A 500 6.79 -32.47 -35.37
CA SER A 500 7.28 -33.55 -36.23
C SER A 500 7.19 -34.90 -35.51
N ILE A 501 5.96 -35.37 -35.34
CA ILE A 501 5.62 -36.54 -34.54
C ILE A 501 5.98 -37.83 -35.29
N SER A 502 6.71 -38.73 -34.64
CA SER A 502 7.07 -40.04 -35.13
C SER A 502 5.98 -41.08 -34.85
N LYS A 503 6.00 -42.18 -35.61
CA LYS A 503 5.19 -43.37 -35.34
C LYS A 503 5.41 -43.95 -33.94
N LYS A 504 6.64 -43.92 -33.42
CA LYS A 504 6.96 -44.43 -32.08
C LYS A 504 6.24 -43.62 -30.99
N GLU A 505 6.19 -42.30 -31.14
CA GLU A 505 5.49 -41.40 -30.19
C GLU A 505 3.97 -41.56 -30.25
N ILE A 506 3.38 -41.79 -31.43
CA ILE A 506 1.96 -42.15 -31.53
C ILE A 506 1.71 -43.47 -30.79
N GLN A 507 2.54 -44.49 -31.01
CA GLN A 507 2.36 -45.80 -30.40
C GLN A 507 2.59 -45.79 -28.89
N SER A 508 3.46 -44.93 -28.36
CA SER A 508 3.62 -44.78 -26.91
C SER A 508 2.38 -44.20 -26.23
N VAL A 509 1.61 -43.35 -26.93
CA VAL A 509 0.42 -42.69 -26.37
C VAL A 509 -0.87 -43.45 -26.67
N PHE A 510 -1.05 -43.93 -27.90
CA PHE A 510 -2.28 -44.60 -28.35
C PHE A 510 -2.20 -46.13 -28.26
N GLY A 511 -1.03 -46.69 -27.94
CA GLY A 511 -0.80 -48.14 -27.84
C GLY A 511 -0.57 -48.81 -29.19
N LYS A 512 -0.91 -50.10 -29.30
CA LYS A 512 -0.84 -50.85 -30.56
C LYS A 512 -2.06 -50.54 -31.43
N PRO A 513 -1.90 -50.34 -32.75
CA PRO A 513 -3.03 -50.13 -33.63
C PRO A 513 -3.88 -51.39 -33.77
N VAL A 514 -5.19 -51.19 -33.91
CA VAL A 514 -6.18 -52.25 -34.18
C VAL A 514 -5.99 -52.79 -35.60
N THR A 515 -5.75 -51.91 -36.56
CA THR A 515 -5.44 -52.27 -37.94
C THR A 515 -4.37 -51.36 -38.51
N SER A 516 -3.54 -51.91 -39.39
CA SER A 516 -2.52 -51.16 -40.13
C SER A 516 -2.65 -51.45 -41.62
N THR A 517 -2.71 -50.40 -42.43
CA THR A 517 -2.79 -50.50 -43.89
C THR A 517 -1.57 -49.84 -44.51
N THR A 518 -0.88 -50.55 -45.41
CA THR A 518 0.26 -50.02 -46.16
C THR A 518 -0.11 -49.90 -47.63
N TYR A 519 0.15 -48.74 -48.22
CA TYR A 519 -0.18 -48.44 -49.61
C TYR A 519 1.02 -48.67 -50.53
N ALA A 520 0.79 -49.48 -51.57
CA ALA A 520 1.71 -49.68 -52.69
C ALA A 520 0.93 -49.55 -54.01
N PRO A 521 1.03 -48.41 -54.74
CA PRO A 521 1.85 -47.23 -54.46
C PRO A 521 1.25 -46.31 -53.37
N SER A 522 2.08 -45.43 -52.80
CA SER A 522 1.63 -44.41 -51.83
C SER A 522 0.55 -43.49 -52.39
N ILE A 523 -0.32 -42.98 -51.50
CA ILE A 523 -1.50 -42.18 -51.84
C ILE A 523 -1.27 -40.71 -51.49
N SER A 524 -1.54 -39.80 -52.43
CA SER A 524 -1.40 -38.36 -52.21
C SER A 524 -2.66 -37.78 -51.58
N HIS A 525 -2.47 -36.96 -50.56
CA HIS A 525 -3.50 -36.15 -49.92
C HIS A 525 -3.15 -34.67 -50.07
N GLN A 526 -4.13 -33.84 -50.40
CA GLN A 526 -3.96 -32.40 -50.54
C GLN A 526 -4.91 -31.66 -49.62
N PHE A 527 -4.41 -30.60 -48.98
CA PHE A 527 -5.20 -29.76 -48.07
C PHE A 527 -5.23 -28.33 -48.58
N SER A 528 -6.41 -27.73 -48.58
CA SER A 528 -6.62 -26.34 -49.02
C SER A 528 -7.30 -25.47 -47.97
N LYS A 529 -6.99 -24.16 -48.03
CA LYS A 529 -7.67 -23.08 -47.31
C LYS A 529 -8.14 -22.05 -48.34
N SER A 530 -9.42 -21.68 -48.30
CA SER A 530 -10.02 -20.74 -49.26
C SER A 530 -9.66 -21.08 -50.71
N ASP A 531 -9.82 -22.36 -51.07
CA ASP A 531 -9.52 -22.94 -52.39
C ASP A 531 -8.04 -22.93 -52.84
N LYS A 532 -7.11 -22.44 -52.02
CA LYS A 532 -5.66 -22.55 -52.26
C LYS A 532 -5.07 -23.77 -51.52
N THR A 533 -4.45 -24.68 -52.26
CA THR A 533 -3.71 -25.81 -51.68
C THR A 533 -2.48 -25.31 -50.94
N PHE A 534 -2.37 -25.64 -49.64
CA PHE A 534 -1.23 -25.23 -48.80
C PHE A 534 -0.37 -26.41 -48.34
N ALA A 535 -0.90 -27.64 -48.35
CA ALA A 535 -0.13 -28.82 -48.00
C ALA A 535 -0.45 -29.99 -48.94
N LYS A 536 0.60 -30.75 -49.30
CA LYS A 536 0.51 -32.00 -50.06
C LYS A 536 1.34 -33.05 -49.34
N TYR A 537 0.72 -34.18 -49.00
CA TYR A 537 1.37 -35.28 -48.30
C TYR A 537 1.25 -36.58 -49.08
N THR A 538 2.32 -37.35 -49.11
CA THR A 538 2.35 -38.69 -49.72
C THR A 538 2.33 -39.73 -48.60
N ILE A 539 1.20 -40.42 -48.46
CA ILE A 539 0.94 -41.35 -47.37
C ILE A 539 1.31 -42.78 -47.80
N LYS A 540 2.17 -43.42 -47.01
CA LYS A 540 2.58 -44.82 -47.20
C LYS A 540 1.81 -45.76 -46.27
N ARG A 541 1.42 -45.29 -45.08
CA ARG A 541 0.82 -46.14 -44.06
C ARG A 541 -0.26 -45.40 -43.27
N VAL A 542 -1.30 -46.12 -42.88
CA VAL A 542 -2.34 -45.66 -41.96
C VAL A 542 -2.45 -46.67 -40.83
N ASP A 543 -2.34 -46.20 -39.60
CA ASP A 543 -2.62 -47.00 -38.41
C ASP A 543 -3.92 -46.52 -37.77
N ARG A 544 -4.82 -47.45 -37.44
CA ARG A 544 -6.09 -47.17 -36.78
C ARG A 544 -6.03 -47.59 -35.31
N TYR A 545 -6.39 -46.68 -34.43
CA TYR A 545 -6.53 -46.87 -32.99
C TYR A 545 -8.00 -46.72 -32.60
N ARG A 546 -8.36 -47.34 -31.48
CA ARG A 546 -9.71 -47.26 -30.92
C ARG A 546 -9.65 -46.56 -29.56
N LEU A 547 -10.47 -45.51 -29.41
CA LEU A 547 -10.71 -44.84 -28.14
C LEU A 547 -12.23 -44.82 -27.91
N ASN A 548 -12.75 -45.72 -27.07
CA ASN A 548 -14.19 -45.89 -26.85
C ASN A 548 -14.99 -46.11 -28.15
N ASP A 549 -15.87 -45.18 -28.52
CA ASP A 549 -16.67 -45.16 -29.76
C ASP A 549 -15.98 -44.42 -30.92
N LEU A 550 -14.78 -43.88 -30.69
CA LEU A 550 -13.99 -43.15 -31.67
C LEU A 550 -13.02 -44.06 -32.42
N SER A 551 -12.95 -43.84 -33.74
CA SER A 551 -11.90 -44.34 -34.61
C SER A 551 -10.88 -43.23 -34.83
N VAL A 552 -9.65 -43.44 -34.38
CA VAL A 552 -8.53 -42.51 -34.57
C VAL A 552 -7.58 -43.12 -35.60
N GLU A 553 -7.37 -42.46 -36.73
CA GLU A 553 -6.46 -42.93 -37.77
C GLU A 553 -5.30 -41.96 -37.94
N THR A 554 -4.07 -42.47 -37.92
CA THR A 554 -2.86 -41.68 -38.09
C THR A 554 -2.19 -42.02 -39.41
N TYR A 555 -1.91 -41.00 -40.21
CA TYR A 555 -1.44 -41.13 -41.59
C TYR A 555 0.04 -40.79 -41.66
N PHE A 556 0.87 -41.78 -42.04
CA PHE A 556 2.33 -41.69 -42.07
C PHE A 556 2.88 -41.58 -43.49
N ASP A 557 3.94 -40.80 -43.63
CA ASP A 557 4.74 -40.78 -44.85
C ASP A 557 5.75 -41.95 -44.90
N LYS A 558 6.65 -41.92 -45.89
CA LYS A 558 7.68 -42.97 -46.07
C LYS A 558 8.74 -43.00 -44.95
N LYS A 559 8.87 -41.93 -44.16
CA LYS A 559 9.82 -41.78 -43.04
C LYS A 559 9.15 -42.07 -41.68
N ASP A 560 7.94 -42.65 -41.69
CA ASP A 560 7.15 -42.90 -40.48
C ASP A 560 6.85 -41.63 -39.65
N THR A 561 6.81 -40.46 -40.32
CA THR A 561 6.36 -39.19 -39.71
C THR A 561 4.85 -39.01 -39.90
N VAL A 562 4.14 -38.62 -38.85
CA VAL A 562 2.71 -38.31 -38.89
C VAL A 562 2.47 -37.06 -39.72
N ARG A 563 1.63 -37.18 -40.74
CA ARG A 563 1.22 -36.02 -41.56
C ARG A 563 -0.11 -35.44 -41.13
N PHE A 564 -1.05 -36.30 -40.75
CA PHE A 564 -2.29 -35.88 -40.12
C PHE A 564 -2.93 -37.03 -39.33
N ILE A 565 -3.84 -36.66 -38.43
CA ILE A 565 -4.62 -37.56 -37.59
C ILE A 565 -6.09 -37.29 -37.86
N THR A 566 -6.88 -38.32 -38.15
CA THR A 566 -8.32 -38.19 -38.32
C THR A 566 -9.09 -38.88 -37.20
N VAL A 567 -10.19 -38.29 -36.76
CA VAL A 567 -11.08 -38.85 -35.73
C VAL A 567 -12.52 -38.81 -36.22
N SER A 568 -13.20 -39.94 -36.10
CA SER A 568 -14.63 -40.10 -36.42
C SER A 568 -15.31 -41.04 -35.43
N LYS A 569 -16.65 -41.01 -35.36
CA LYS A 569 -17.44 -42.00 -34.61
C LYS A 569 -17.62 -43.27 -35.42
N GLN A 570 -17.57 -44.43 -34.76
CA GLN A 570 -17.92 -45.69 -35.39
C GLN A 570 -19.45 -45.78 -35.62
N SER A 571 -19.87 -46.35 -36.75
CA SER A 571 -21.25 -46.74 -36.94
C SER A 571 -21.57 -47.93 -36.03
N SER A 572 -22.57 -47.80 -35.15
CA SER A 572 -23.08 -48.95 -34.40
C SER A 572 -23.72 -49.93 -35.40
N LYS A 573 -23.17 -51.15 -35.52
CA LYS A 573 -23.88 -52.24 -36.21
C LYS A 573 -25.10 -52.60 -35.36
N LYS A 574 -26.28 -52.05 -35.67
CA LYS A 574 -27.56 -52.54 -35.16
C LYS A 574 -28.02 -53.75 -35.99
N GLY A 575 -28.09 -54.91 -35.33
CA GLY A 575 -29.04 -56.02 -35.54
C GLY A 575 -29.25 -56.55 -36.96
N ASN A 576 -28.73 -57.76 -37.23
CA ASN A 576 -29.22 -58.62 -38.30
C ASN A 576 -30.73 -58.84 -38.12
N LYS A 577 -31.54 -58.28 -39.04
CA LYS A 577 -32.92 -58.70 -39.27
C LYS A 577 -32.90 -60.15 -39.76
N LYS A 578 -33.60 -61.04 -39.03
CA LYS A 578 -34.10 -62.31 -39.57
C LYS A 578 -34.86 -62.01 -40.86
N ILE A 579 -34.47 -62.66 -41.94
CA ILE A 579 -35.23 -62.72 -43.19
C ILE A 579 -36.16 -63.92 -43.04
N SER A 580 -37.46 -63.67 -43.07
CA SER A 580 -38.50 -64.68 -43.28
C SER A 580 -38.86 -64.71 -44.75
N SER A 581 -38.52 -65.80 -45.42
CA SER A 581 -39.33 -66.50 -46.42
C SER A 581 -38.70 -67.88 -46.62
#